data_AF-A0A803PJK7-F1
#
_entry.id   AF-A0A803PJK7-F1
#
_cell.length_a   1.000
_cell.length_b   1.000
_cell.length_c   1.000
_cell.angle_alpha   90.00
_cell.angle_beta   90.00
_cell.angle_gamma   90.00
#
_symmetry.space_group_name_H-M   'P 1'
#
loop_
_entity.id
_entity.type
_entity.pdbx_description
1 polymer ?
#
loop_
_entity_poly.entity_id
_entity_poly.type
_entity_poly.pdbx_seq_one_letter_code
_entity_poly.pdbx_strand_id
1 'polypeptide(L)'
;MERLPVELHLKIFCFLDHQNLATAHQVCRKWKVLASDNYVWSSLFKERWGGDRAATFVLGDSRSWKKKYEVEDRRDRVGMRVKIIREGEDYYLVRQGEIQRYLGSRKSSSLKRRSSANSDLSELQSCRGILDKILFFIGDLEVASTDNKRGRAI
;
A
#
# COMPACT_ATOMS: atom_id res chain seq x y z
N MET A 1 23.02 -7.75 14.30
CA MET A 1 22.93 -8.26 12.90
C MET A 1 23.94 -7.62 11.94
N GLU A 2 24.99 -6.93 12.40
CA GLU A 2 25.90 -6.24 11.48
C GLU A 2 26.97 -7.12 10.84
N ARG A 3 27.22 -8.32 11.39
CA ARG A 3 28.30 -9.23 10.96
C ARG A 3 27.89 -10.31 9.97
N LEU A 4 26.60 -10.43 9.64
CA LEU A 4 26.19 -11.41 8.61
C LEU A 4 26.55 -10.87 7.21
N PRO A 5 27.04 -11.75 6.32
CA PRO A 5 27.14 -11.47 4.89
C PRO A 5 25.81 -10.99 4.30
N VAL A 6 25.87 -10.18 3.25
CA VAL A 6 24.69 -9.60 2.60
C VAL A 6 23.80 -10.68 2.02
N GLU A 7 24.40 -11.73 1.46
CA GLU A 7 23.74 -12.86 0.83
C GLU A 7 22.84 -13.60 1.83
N LEU A 8 23.30 -13.75 3.07
CA LEU A 8 22.51 -14.38 4.12
C LEU A 8 21.34 -13.50 4.56
N HIS A 9 21.52 -12.18 4.61
CA HIS A 9 20.40 -11.27 4.90
C HIS A 9 19.32 -11.36 3.81
N LEU A 10 19.72 -11.35 2.53
CA LEU A 10 18.79 -11.50 1.41
C LEU A 10 18.05 -12.83 1.48
N LYS A 11 18.76 -13.93 1.80
CA LYS A 11 18.14 -15.25 1.94
C LYS A 11 17.13 -15.31 3.09
N ILE A 12 17.43 -14.68 4.23
CA ILE A 12 16.48 -14.54 5.35
C ILE A 12 15.25 -13.74 4.90
N PHE A 13 15.46 -12.63 4.19
CA PHE A 13 14.36 -11.77 3.74
C PHE A 13 13.46 -12.43 2.69
N CYS A 14 13.97 -13.39 1.91
CA CYS A 14 13.13 -14.20 1.02
C CYS A 14 12.10 -15.06 1.77
N PHE A 15 12.27 -15.34 3.06
CA PHE A 15 11.28 -16.06 3.87
C PHE A 15 10.23 -15.16 4.51
N LEU A 16 10.34 -13.84 4.35
CA LEU A 16 9.37 -12.89 4.89
C LEU A 16 8.27 -12.61 3.88
N ASP A 17 7.03 -12.50 4.36
CA ASP A 17 5.93 -12.00 3.55
C ASP A 17 6.06 -10.49 3.29
N HIS A 18 5.21 -9.98 2.40
CA HIS A 18 5.23 -8.56 2.01
C HIS A 18 4.98 -7.61 3.19
N GLN A 19 4.22 -8.02 4.21
CA GLN A 19 3.94 -7.20 5.41
C GLN A 19 5.18 -7.10 6.30
N ASN A 20 5.83 -8.23 6.57
CA ASN A 20 7.05 -8.29 7.36
C ASN A 20 8.23 -7.61 6.65
N LEU A 21 8.30 -7.69 5.31
CA LEU A 21 9.24 -6.89 4.52
C LEU A 21 8.98 -5.38 4.66
N ALA A 22 7.72 -4.96 4.70
CA ALA A 22 7.38 -3.55 4.92
C ALA A 22 7.82 -3.07 6.32
N THR A 23 7.60 -3.88 7.35
CA THR A 23 8.12 -3.62 8.71
C THR A 23 9.65 -3.57 8.71
N ALA A 24 10.32 -4.47 7.97
CA ALA A 24 11.77 -4.45 7.85
C ALA A 24 12.30 -3.15 7.23
N HIS A 25 11.54 -2.47 6.35
CA HIS A 25 11.94 -1.16 5.79
C HIS A 25 12.09 -0.08 6.87
N GLN A 26 11.40 -0.23 7.99
CA GLN A 26 11.36 0.76 9.06
C GLN A 26 12.45 0.56 10.13
N VAL A 27 13.12 -0.58 10.16
CA VAL A 27 14.09 -0.92 11.23
C VAL A 27 15.36 -0.08 11.14
N CYS A 28 16.02 -0.06 9.98
CA CYS A 28 17.21 0.76 9.74
C CYS A 28 17.47 0.98 8.24
N ARG A 29 18.40 1.88 7.90
CA ARG A 29 18.74 2.18 6.49
C ARG A 29 19.23 0.95 5.71
N LYS A 30 20.06 0.11 6.35
CA LYS A 30 20.58 -1.13 5.74
C LYS A 30 19.43 -2.08 5.40
N TRP A 31 18.51 -2.27 6.33
CA TRP A 31 17.35 -3.15 6.14
C TRP A 31 16.42 -2.64 5.05
N LYS A 32 16.19 -1.32 4.98
CA LYS A 32 15.44 -0.70 3.89
C LYS A 32 16.00 -1.02 2.51
N VAL A 33 17.33 -1.00 2.36
CA VAL A 33 17.99 -1.36 1.09
C VAL A 33 17.79 -2.85 0.80
N LEU A 34 18.09 -3.73 1.75
CA LEU A 34 18.02 -5.18 1.57
C LEU A 34 16.59 -5.68 1.33
N ALA A 35 15.60 -5.15 2.05
CA ALA A 35 14.20 -5.51 1.88
C ALA A 35 13.56 -4.83 0.65
N SER A 36 14.26 -3.94 -0.04
CA SER A 36 13.86 -3.41 -1.35
C SER A 36 14.53 -4.12 -2.52
N ASP A 37 15.38 -5.12 -2.24
CA ASP A 37 16.18 -5.79 -3.25
C ASP A 37 15.30 -6.56 -4.25
N ASN A 38 15.63 -6.43 -5.54
CA ASN A 38 14.87 -7.05 -6.62
C ASN A 38 14.83 -8.58 -6.51
N TYR A 39 15.90 -9.22 -6.02
CA TYR A 39 15.95 -10.66 -5.83
C TYR A 39 14.89 -11.11 -4.82
N VAL A 40 14.79 -10.43 -3.67
CA VAL A 40 13.80 -10.72 -2.61
C VAL A 40 12.38 -10.66 -3.15
N TRP A 41 12.02 -9.55 -3.82
CA TRP A 41 10.68 -9.39 -4.38
C TRP A 41 10.39 -10.35 -5.54
N SER A 42 11.39 -10.71 -6.35
CA SER A 42 11.23 -11.71 -7.40
C SER A 42 11.02 -13.12 -6.85
N SER A 43 11.71 -13.47 -5.76
CA SER A 43 11.56 -14.74 -5.07
C SER A 43 10.15 -14.85 -4.47
N LEU A 44 9.74 -13.82 -3.74
CA LEU A 44 8.41 -13.75 -3.14
C LEU A 44 7.29 -13.82 -4.19
N PHE A 45 7.49 -13.17 -5.35
CA PHE A 45 6.54 -13.25 -6.46
C PHE A 45 6.40 -14.68 -6.98
N LYS A 46 7.53 -15.35 -7.24
CA LYS A 46 7.55 -16.72 -7.76
C LYS A 46 6.94 -17.71 -6.79
N GLU A 47 7.18 -17.53 -5.49
CA GLU A 47 6.59 -18.36 -4.45
C GLU A 47 5.05 -18.24 -4.41
N ARG A 48 4.53 -17.01 -4.57
CA ARG A 48 3.08 -16.77 -4.49
C ARG A 48 2.31 -17.07 -5.77
N TRP A 49 2.85 -16.72 -6.94
CA TRP A 49 2.15 -16.81 -8.23
C TRP A 49 2.80 -17.75 -9.25
N GLY A 50 3.94 -18.37 -8.92
CA GLY A 50 4.65 -19.29 -9.79
C GLY A 50 5.67 -18.62 -10.73
N GLY A 51 6.63 -19.43 -11.19
CA GLY A 51 7.71 -19.02 -12.09
C GLY A 51 7.23 -18.58 -13.48
N ASP A 52 6.19 -19.23 -14.01
CA ASP A 52 5.67 -18.95 -15.35
C ASP A 52 5.07 -17.55 -15.45
N ARG A 53 4.29 -17.15 -14.44
CA ARG A 53 3.78 -15.77 -14.34
C ARG A 53 4.91 -14.77 -14.18
N ALA A 54 5.94 -15.09 -13.39
CA ALA A 54 7.10 -14.23 -13.21
C ALA A 54 7.84 -13.99 -14.55
N ALA A 55 7.95 -15.01 -15.40
CA ALA A 55 8.61 -14.89 -16.71
C ALA A 55 7.94 -13.84 -17.61
N THR A 56 6.60 -13.69 -17.55
CA THR A 56 5.88 -12.68 -18.32
C THR A 56 6.32 -11.24 -17.99
N PHE A 57 6.68 -10.99 -16.73
CA PHE A 57 7.16 -9.68 -16.27
C PHE A 57 8.64 -9.44 -16.55
N VAL A 58 9.44 -10.50 -16.71
CA VAL A 58 10.86 -10.39 -17.08
C VAL A 58 11.01 -9.87 -18.51
N LEU A 59 10.12 -10.30 -19.41
CA LEU A 59 10.22 -10.01 -20.84
C LEU A 59 9.72 -8.62 -21.24
N GLY A 60 8.98 -7.91 -20.37
CA GLY A 60 8.22 -6.73 -20.79
C GLY A 60 8.36 -5.45 -19.97
N ASP A 61 9.02 -5.46 -18.81
CA ASP A 61 8.94 -4.31 -17.90
C ASP A 61 10.27 -4.04 -17.16
N SER A 62 10.80 -2.82 -17.31
CA SER A 62 12.01 -2.32 -16.64
C SER A 62 11.77 -1.93 -15.17
N ARG A 63 10.53 -1.99 -14.68
CA ARG A 63 10.20 -1.71 -13.27
C ARG A 63 10.82 -2.74 -12.32
N SER A 64 11.09 -2.29 -11.10
CA SER A 64 11.53 -3.16 -10.01
C SER A 64 10.49 -4.24 -9.70
N TRP A 65 10.98 -5.39 -9.23
CA TRP A 65 10.14 -6.51 -8.82
C TRP A 65 9.16 -6.14 -7.70
N LYS A 66 9.55 -5.21 -6.82
CA LYS A 66 8.65 -4.64 -5.82
C LYS A 66 7.38 -4.04 -6.45
N LYS A 67 7.53 -3.18 -7.47
CA LYS A 67 6.39 -2.56 -8.16
C LYS A 67 5.53 -3.59 -8.90
N LYS A 68 6.17 -4.62 -9.49
CA LYS A 68 5.46 -5.72 -10.16
C LYS A 68 4.63 -6.52 -9.16
N TYR A 69 5.21 -6.82 -8.00
CA TYR A 69 4.52 -7.47 -6.88
C TYR A 69 3.32 -6.64 -6.41
N GLU A 70 3.50 -5.35 -6.17
CA GLU A 70 2.42 -4.44 -5.75
C GLU A 70 1.25 -4.42 -6.73
N VAL A 71 1.54 -4.35 -8.03
CA VAL A 71 0.50 -4.33 -9.09
C VAL A 71 -0.25 -5.64 -9.13
N GLU A 72 0.45 -6.77 -9.07
CA GLU A 72 -0.18 -8.09 -9.16
C GLU A 72 -0.94 -8.44 -7.89
N ASP A 73 -0.40 -8.11 -6.72
CA ASP A 73 -1.10 -8.24 -5.45
C ASP A 73 -2.38 -7.40 -5.40
N ARG A 74 -2.35 -6.16 -5.91
CA ARG A 74 -3.56 -5.35 -6.07
C ARG A 74 -4.55 -6.01 -7.03
N ARG A 75 -4.08 -6.59 -8.13
CA ARG A 75 -4.94 -7.32 -9.08
C ARG A 75 -5.60 -8.54 -8.44
N ASP A 76 -4.89 -9.26 -7.58
CA ASP A 76 -5.40 -10.43 -6.86
C ASP A 76 -6.46 -10.02 -5.82
N ARG A 77 -6.19 -8.96 -5.04
CA ARG A 77 -7.08 -8.50 -3.96
C ARG A 77 -8.33 -7.76 -4.45
N VAL A 78 -8.18 -6.91 -5.47
CA VAL A 78 -9.24 -5.99 -5.93
C VAL A 78 -9.84 -6.45 -7.27
N GLY A 79 -9.16 -7.32 -8.02
CA GLY A 79 -9.53 -7.72 -9.36
C GLY A 79 -9.08 -6.71 -10.42
N MET A 80 -8.98 -7.17 -11.67
CA MET A 80 -8.53 -6.35 -12.80
C MET A 80 -9.54 -5.24 -13.14
N ARG A 81 -9.03 -4.06 -13.58
CA ARG A 81 -9.80 -2.91 -14.13
C ARG A 81 -10.79 -2.25 -13.15
N VAL A 82 -10.44 -2.20 -11.88
CA VAL A 82 -11.19 -1.39 -10.91
C VAL A 82 -10.61 0.01 -10.87
N LYS A 83 -11.47 1.03 -10.90
CA LYS A 83 -11.09 2.45 -10.82
C LYS A 83 -11.86 3.11 -9.68
N ILE A 84 -11.22 4.05 -9.00
CA ILE A 84 -11.92 4.97 -8.11
C ILE A 84 -12.40 6.14 -8.97
N ILE A 85 -13.70 6.39 -8.98
CA ILE A 85 -14.29 7.59 -9.59
C ILE A 85 -14.79 8.52 -8.50
N ARG A 86 -14.81 9.81 -8.81
CA ARG A 86 -15.43 10.83 -7.97
C ARG A 86 -16.63 11.37 -8.73
N GLU A 87 -17.80 11.29 -8.11
CA GLU A 87 -19.03 11.89 -8.62
C GLU A 87 -19.53 12.88 -7.56
N GLY A 88 -19.43 14.17 -7.85
CA GLY A 88 -19.63 15.22 -6.85
C GLY A 88 -18.61 15.16 -5.71
N GLU A 89 -19.09 15.04 -4.46
CA GLU A 89 -18.25 14.84 -3.28
C GLU A 89 -18.04 13.37 -2.92
N ASP A 90 -18.65 12.46 -3.66
CA ASP A 90 -18.70 11.05 -3.34
C ASP A 90 -17.67 10.24 -4.15
N TYR A 91 -17.04 9.28 -3.48
CA TYR A 91 -16.07 8.37 -4.08
C TYR A 91 -16.68 6.98 -4.24
N TYR A 92 -16.51 6.42 -5.43
CA TYR A 92 -17.02 5.10 -5.79
C TYR A 92 -15.92 4.25 -6.40
N LEU A 93 -16.01 2.96 -6.14
CA LEU A 93 -15.25 1.93 -6.78
C LEU A 93 -16.04 1.40 -7.97
N VAL A 94 -15.50 1.50 -9.17
CA VAL A 94 -16.15 1.10 -10.41
C VAL A 94 -15.36 0.02 -11.12
N ARG A 95 -16.05 -1.03 -11.59
CA ARG A 95 -15.50 -2.08 -12.44
C ARG A 95 -16.25 -2.07 -13.76
N GLN A 96 -15.53 -1.86 -14.87
CA GLN A 96 -16.11 -1.89 -16.22
C GLN A 96 -17.35 -1.00 -16.46
N GLY A 97 -17.49 0.11 -15.71
CA GLY A 97 -18.63 1.04 -15.84
C GLY A 97 -19.73 0.82 -14.80
N GLU A 98 -19.66 -0.26 -14.01
CA GLU A 98 -20.60 -0.53 -12.92
C GLU A 98 -20.03 -0.10 -11.56
N ILE A 99 -20.85 0.59 -10.76
CA ILE A 99 -20.50 0.94 -9.38
C ILE A 99 -20.54 -0.32 -8.52
N GLN A 100 -19.38 -0.76 -8.05
CA GLN A 100 -19.26 -1.92 -7.17
C GLN A 100 -19.37 -1.55 -5.69
N ARG A 101 -18.83 -0.40 -5.29
CA ARG A 101 -18.82 -0.01 -3.87
C ARG A 101 -18.76 1.49 -3.68
N TYR A 102 -19.50 2.00 -2.71
CA TYR A 102 -19.32 3.36 -2.22
C TYR A 102 -18.17 3.42 -1.21
N LEU A 103 -17.21 4.32 -1.44
CA LEU A 103 -16.03 4.52 -0.60
C LEU A 103 -16.27 5.63 0.45
N GLY A 104 -17.05 6.65 0.10
CA GLY A 104 -17.52 7.70 1.01
C GLY A 104 -17.44 9.11 0.44
N SER A 105 -17.89 10.10 1.22
CA SER A 105 -17.99 11.51 0.81
C SER A 105 -16.89 12.42 1.36
N ARG A 106 -16.24 13.20 0.50
CA ARG A 106 -15.33 14.29 0.87
C ARG A 106 -16.12 15.52 1.33
N LYS A 107 -16.86 15.43 2.43
CA LYS A 107 -17.30 16.66 3.09
C LYS A 107 -16.07 17.35 3.67
N SER A 108 -15.52 18.32 2.93
CA SER A 108 -14.60 19.29 3.51
C SER A 108 -15.36 20.13 4.52
N SER A 109 -14.78 20.22 5.70
CA SER A 109 -15.02 21.14 6.81
C SER A 109 -15.11 22.63 6.44
N SER A 110 -16.04 23.05 5.58
CA SER A 110 -16.29 24.46 5.29
C SER A 110 -17.60 24.95 5.92
N LEU A 111 -17.40 25.63 7.07
CA LEU A 111 -18.31 26.52 7.80
C LEU A 111 -19.50 25.92 8.55
N LYS A 112 -19.33 25.79 9.86
CA LYS A 112 -20.08 26.61 10.83
C LYS A 112 -19.16 27.15 11.92
N ARG A 113 -18.68 28.39 11.74
CA ARG A 113 -18.48 29.28 12.90
C ARG A 113 -19.88 29.54 13.46
N ARG A 114 -20.22 28.89 14.57
CA ARG A 114 -21.06 29.43 15.63
C ARG A 114 -20.95 28.47 16.81
N SER A 115 -20.12 28.89 17.76
CA SER A 115 -20.27 28.68 19.21
C SER A 115 -21.28 27.62 19.64
N SER A 116 -20.81 26.48 20.13
CA SER A 116 -21.16 25.99 21.46
C SER A 116 -20.37 24.71 21.74
N ALA A 117 -19.91 24.59 22.97
CA ALA A 117 -19.12 23.47 23.46
C ALA A 117 -19.87 22.13 23.36
N ASN A 118 -19.07 21.07 23.24
CA ASN A 118 -19.39 19.66 23.49
C ASN A 118 -20.11 18.88 22.37
N SER A 119 -19.36 18.43 21.36
CA SER A 119 -19.24 17.01 20.96
C SER A 119 -18.55 16.90 19.61
N ASP A 120 -17.29 16.44 19.51
CA ASP A 120 -16.77 15.99 18.20
C ASP A 120 -15.57 15.06 18.31
N LEU A 121 -15.85 13.82 18.74
CA LEU A 121 -15.02 12.66 18.42
C LEU A 121 -15.50 11.93 17.15
N SER A 122 -16.65 12.33 16.57
CA SER A 122 -17.30 11.61 15.47
C SER A 122 -16.91 12.13 14.07
N GLU A 123 -16.68 13.45 13.91
CA GLU A 123 -16.31 14.04 12.60
C GLU A 123 -14.91 13.63 12.09
N LEU A 124 -13.92 13.49 12.99
CA LEU A 124 -12.58 13.00 12.64
C LEU A 124 -12.59 11.55 12.13
N GLN A 125 -13.59 10.77 12.55
CA GLN A 125 -13.72 9.34 12.23
C GLN A 125 -14.25 9.13 10.80
N SER A 126 -15.08 10.05 10.30
CA SER A 126 -15.63 9.97 8.93
C SER A 126 -14.60 10.28 7.85
N CYS A 127 -13.75 11.29 8.02
CA CYS A 127 -12.70 11.62 7.04
C CYS A 127 -11.56 10.59 7.04
N ARG A 128 -11.20 10.06 8.22
CA ARG A 128 -10.28 8.91 8.32
C ARG A 128 -10.85 7.68 7.63
N GLY A 129 -12.14 7.36 7.85
CA GLY A 129 -12.76 6.18 7.25
C GLY A 129 -12.74 6.13 5.72
N ILE A 130 -12.76 7.28 5.03
CA ILE A 130 -12.70 7.33 3.55
C ILE A 130 -11.26 7.23 3.07
N LEU A 131 -10.35 7.97 3.70
CA LEU A 131 -8.92 7.85 3.46
C LEU A 131 -8.44 6.42 3.70
N ASP A 132 -8.83 5.78 4.79
CA ASP A 132 -8.47 4.40 5.12
C ASP A 132 -8.99 3.41 4.08
N LYS A 133 -10.23 3.61 3.58
CA LYS A 133 -10.77 2.80 2.47
C LYS A 133 -10.02 3.03 1.17
N ILE A 134 -9.71 4.28 0.83
CA ILE A 134 -8.95 4.62 -0.38
C ILE A 134 -7.51 4.09 -0.27
N LEU A 135 -6.88 4.19 0.89
CA LEU A 135 -5.54 3.70 1.20
C LEU A 135 -5.48 2.17 1.17
N PHE A 136 -6.50 1.46 1.68
CA PHE A 136 -6.63 0.01 1.51
C PHE A 136 -6.67 -0.38 0.02
N PHE A 137 -7.36 0.41 -0.82
CA PHE A 137 -7.39 0.20 -2.28
C PHE A 137 -6.06 0.55 -2.97
N ILE A 138 -5.35 1.56 -2.48
CA ILE A 138 -4.09 2.02 -3.05
C ILE A 138 -2.91 1.17 -2.56
N GLY A 139 -2.96 0.59 -1.38
CA GLY A 139 -2.09 -0.51 -0.99
C GLY A 139 -1.63 -0.43 0.45
N ASP A 140 -1.86 -1.53 1.17
CA ASP A 140 -1.26 -1.79 2.48
C ASP A 140 0.28 -1.68 2.46
N LEU A 141 0.94 -1.93 1.30
CA LEU A 141 2.40 -1.85 1.17
C LEU A 141 2.94 -0.42 0.96
N GLU A 142 2.19 0.45 0.25
CA GLU A 142 2.51 1.87 0.14
C GLU A 142 2.27 2.59 1.49
N VAL A 143 1.21 2.19 2.21
CA VAL A 143 0.88 2.69 3.56
C VAL A 143 1.91 2.27 4.59
N ALA A 144 2.28 0.98 4.64
CA ALA A 144 3.35 0.49 5.53
C ALA A 144 4.72 1.12 5.25
N SER A 145 4.93 1.65 4.03
CA SER A 145 6.14 2.40 3.66
C SER A 145 6.09 3.90 3.98
N THR A 146 4.91 4.46 4.31
CA THR A 146 4.69 5.91 4.45
C THR A 146 4.41 6.38 5.89
N ASP A 147 3.99 5.50 6.79
CA ASP A 147 3.74 5.84 8.20
C ASP A 147 5.02 5.92 9.05
N ASN A 148 5.86 6.93 8.77
CA ASN A 148 6.75 7.49 9.80
C ASN A 148 7.21 8.94 9.57
N LYS A 149 6.51 9.71 8.71
CA LYS A 149 6.84 11.13 8.46
C LYS A 149 5.92 12.15 9.15
N ARG A 150 5.20 11.77 10.21
CA ARG A 150 4.46 12.73 11.03
C ARG A 150 4.80 12.55 12.50
N GLY A 151 5.90 13.17 12.92
CA GLY A 151 6.29 13.17 14.33
C GLY A 151 7.72 13.63 14.61
N ARG A 152 8.21 14.67 13.94
CA ARG A 152 9.35 15.43 14.46
C ARG A 152 9.19 16.89 14.06
N ALA A 153 8.24 17.55 14.73
CA ALA A 153 8.35 18.98 14.96
C ALA A 153 9.39 19.14 16.08
N ILE A 154 10.39 19.99 15.83
CA ILE A 154 11.40 20.42 16.79
C ILE A 154 10.70 21.23 17.88
#